data_AF-A0A3C2D9D6-F1
#
_entry.id   AF-A0A3C2D9D6-F1
#
_cell.length_a   1.000
_cell.length_b   1.000
_cell.length_c   1.000
_cell.angle_alpha   90.00
_cell.angle_beta   90.00
_cell.angle_gamma   90.00
#
_symmetry.space_group_name_H-M   'P 1'
#
loop_
_entity.id
_entity.type
_entity.pdbx_description
1 polymer ?
#
loop_
_entity_poly.entity_id
_entity_poly.type
_entity_poly.pdbx_seq_one_letter_code
_entity_poly.pdbx_strand_id
1 'polypeptide(L)'
;MLPKAGVFAHLQAEVVAKNIVREIQGEKADEKFCADGYCMLEAGEDLAGFAYGDFFGEPHPQVHLKQIGRKWHIGKVLFEKWWLSPIGLKKAFYKNLLQTGGKLIGIPIKL
;
A
#
# COMPACT_ATOMS: atom_id res chain seq x y z
N MET A 1 15.97 5.51 7.89
CA MET A 1 16.12 5.29 6.42
C MET A 1 14.94 4.45 5.95
N LEU A 2 14.28 4.84 4.85
CA LEU A 2 13.17 4.06 4.28
C LEU A 2 13.68 2.97 3.33
N PRO A 3 13.08 1.76 3.33
CA PRO A 3 13.39 0.78 2.30
C PRO A 3 12.84 1.22 0.94
N LYS A 4 13.51 0.86 -0.15
CA LYS A 4 13.08 1.17 -1.53
C LYS A 4 12.01 0.18 -2.01
N ALA A 5 10.88 0.13 -1.30
CA ALA A 5 9.76 -0.77 -1.60
C ALA A 5 8.80 -0.15 -2.62
N GLY A 6 8.12 -1.01 -3.40
CA GLY A 6 7.14 -0.58 -4.41
C GLY A 6 5.99 0.25 -3.83
N VAL A 7 5.54 -0.04 -2.60
CA VAL A 7 4.50 0.75 -1.92
C VAL A 7 4.91 2.21 -1.73
N PHE A 8 6.17 2.46 -1.34
CA PHE A 8 6.66 3.82 -1.14
C PHE A 8 6.90 4.52 -2.47
N ALA A 9 7.44 3.81 -3.46
CA ALA A 9 7.59 4.36 -4.81
C ALA A 9 6.23 4.81 -5.38
N HIS A 10 5.19 3.99 -5.21
CA HIS A 10 3.84 4.31 -5.65
C HIS A 10 3.26 5.52 -4.91
N LEU A 11 3.34 5.55 -3.58
CA LEU A 11 2.80 6.64 -2.77
C LEU A 11 3.55 7.96 -2.97
N GLN A 12 4.87 7.92 -3.15
CA GLN A 12 5.67 9.09 -3.52
C GLN A 12 5.29 9.59 -4.91
N ALA A 13 5.06 8.69 -5.88
CA ALA A 13 4.60 9.07 -7.21
C ALA A 13 3.24 9.78 -7.17
N GLU A 14 2.30 9.34 -6.32
CA GLU A 14 1.03 10.05 -6.13
C GLU A 14 1.22 11.47 -5.56
N VAL A 15 2.09 11.63 -4.55
CA VAL A 15 2.39 12.94 -3.94
C VAL A 15 2.98 13.89 -4.99
N VAL A 16 3.96 13.41 -5.75
CA VAL A 16 4.60 14.18 -6.83
C VAL A 16 3.57 14.54 -7.91
N ALA A 17 2.76 13.59 -8.36
CA ALA A 17 1.73 13.84 -9.38
C ALA A 17 0.72 14.90 -8.93
N LYS A 18 0.25 14.84 -7.68
CA LYS A 18 -0.65 15.85 -7.10
C LYS A 18 0.00 17.24 -7.06
N ASN A 19 1.24 17.31 -6.59
CA ASN A 19 1.96 18.59 -6.50
C ASN A 19 2.21 19.20 -7.87
N ILE A 20 2.58 18.40 -8.88
CA ILE A 20 2.71 18.88 -10.27
C ILE A 20 1.39 19.46 -10.79
N VAL A 21 0.27 18.77 -10.57
CA VAL A 21 -1.05 19.28 -10.98
C VAL A 21 -1.36 20.61 -10.31
N ARG A 22 -1.09 20.74 -9.01
CA ARG A 22 -1.30 22.00 -8.27
C ARG A 22 -0.42 23.13 -8.78
N GLU A 23 0.86 22.86 -9.06
CA GLU A 23 1.77 23.87 -9.65
C GLU A 23 1.25 24.37 -10.99
N ILE A 24 0.81 23.45 -11.86
CA ILE A 24 0.23 23.80 -13.18
C ILE A 24 -1.02 24.68 -13.02
N GLN A 25 -1.81 24.47 -11.97
CA GLN A 25 -3.02 25.24 -11.66
C GLN A 25 -2.74 26.57 -10.95
N GLY A 26 -1.48 26.88 -10.61
CA GLY A 26 -1.13 28.06 -9.81
C GLY A 26 -1.50 27.93 -8.33
N GLU A 27 -1.77 26.71 -7.86
CA GLU A 27 -2.09 26.39 -6.48
C GLU A 27 -0.83 26.05 -5.67
N LYS A 28 -0.97 26.00 -4.34
CA LYS A 28 0.13 25.61 -3.45
C LYS A 28 0.35 24.09 -3.47
N ALA A 29 1.52 23.68 -3.92
CA ALA A 29 1.98 22.29 -3.93
C ALA A 29 2.58 21.87 -2.56
N ASP A 30 1.71 21.55 -1.61
CA ASP A 30 2.10 21.18 -0.24
C ASP A 30 1.71 19.76 0.19
N GLU A 31 1.38 18.88 -0.76
CA GLU A 31 1.17 17.47 -0.45
C GLU A 31 2.48 16.86 0.06
N LYS A 32 2.40 16.16 1.19
CA LYS A 32 3.55 15.51 1.83
C LYS A 32 3.40 14.00 1.80
N PHE A 33 4.54 13.33 1.62
CA PHE A 33 4.64 11.89 1.80
C PHE A 33 4.84 11.57 3.29
N CYS A 34 3.93 10.77 3.87
CA CYS A 34 3.91 10.46 5.30
C CYS A 34 4.51 9.10 5.66
N ALA A 35 5.05 8.36 4.69
CA ALA A 35 5.67 7.04 4.92
C ALA A 35 4.80 5.96 5.55
N ASP A 36 3.47 6.11 5.52
CA ASP A 36 2.55 4.99 5.68
C ASP A 36 2.79 3.96 4.58
N GLY A 37 2.99 2.71 4.96
CA GLY A 37 3.26 1.65 4.00
C GLY A 37 2.92 0.27 4.52
N TYR A 38 3.06 -0.71 3.63
CA TYR A 38 2.83 -2.11 3.96
C TYR A 38 3.74 -3.04 3.15
N CYS A 39 3.95 -4.24 3.68
CA CYS A 39 4.77 -5.27 3.07
C CYS A 39 4.15 -6.65 3.33
N MET A 40 4.17 -7.50 2.32
CA MET A 40 3.83 -8.92 2.43
C MET A 40 5.13 -9.72 2.57
N LEU A 41 5.18 -10.64 3.53
CA LEU A 41 6.33 -11.51 3.78
C LEU A 41 5.93 -12.95 3.46
N GLU A 42 6.32 -13.46 2.30
CA GLU A 42 6.03 -14.85 1.90
C GLU A 42 6.83 -15.82 2.78
N ALA A 43 6.14 -16.82 3.34
CA ALA A 43 6.74 -17.89 4.15
C ALA A 43 6.72 -19.26 3.46
N GLY A 44 6.12 -19.36 2.26
CA GLY A 44 5.89 -20.64 1.57
C GLY A 44 4.63 -21.34 2.07
N GLU A 45 4.28 -22.49 1.48
CA GLU A 45 3.15 -23.33 1.91
C GLU A 45 1.79 -22.59 2.04
N ASP A 46 1.53 -21.64 1.13
CA ASP A 46 0.36 -20.74 1.17
C ASP A 46 0.29 -19.86 2.44
N LEU A 47 1.44 -19.56 3.06
CA LEU A 47 1.54 -18.75 4.26
C LEU A 47 2.31 -17.46 3.98
N ALA A 48 1.81 -16.36 4.53
CA ALA A 48 2.52 -15.09 4.52
C ALA A 48 2.29 -14.33 5.83
N GLY A 49 3.20 -13.42 6.15
CA GLY A 49 3.01 -12.34 7.11
C GLY A 49 2.60 -11.05 6.40
N PHE A 50 2.04 -10.11 7.16
CA PHE A 50 1.70 -8.78 6.67
C PHE A 50 2.17 -7.72 7.66
N ALA A 51 3.05 -6.83 7.20
CA ALA A 51 3.53 -5.68 7.96
C ALA A 51 2.90 -4.40 7.43
N TYR A 52 2.51 -3.48 8.30
CA TYR A 52 2.00 -2.17 7.93
C TYR A 52 2.22 -1.13 9.03
N GLY A 53 2.28 0.15 8.67
CA GLY A 53 2.38 1.23 9.64
C GLY A 53 3.12 2.46 9.13
N ASP A 54 3.44 3.35 10.06
CA ASP A 54 4.15 4.61 9.82
C ASP A 54 5.66 4.40 9.98
N PHE A 55 6.40 4.55 8.88
CA PHE A 55 7.85 4.40 8.87
C PHE A 55 8.62 5.68 9.25
N PHE A 56 7.93 6.81 9.39
CA PHE A 56 8.46 8.05 9.95
C PHE A 56 8.11 8.24 11.43
N GLY A 57 7.40 7.30 12.04
CA GLY A 57 7.09 7.34 13.47
C GLY A 57 8.33 7.55 14.35
N GLU A 58 8.19 8.38 15.38
CA GLU A 58 9.22 8.66 16.38
C GLU A 58 8.85 8.04 17.74
N PRO A 59 9.84 7.60 18.56
CA PRO A 59 11.29 7.60 18.31
C PRO A 59 11.76 6.51 17.33
N HIS A 60 10.88 5.58 16.98
CA HIS A 60 11.13 4.49 16.05
C HIS A 60 9.89 4.24 15.17
N PRO A 61 10.06 3.66 13.97
CA PRO A 61 8.95 3.29 13.09
C PRO A 61 7.83 2.53 13.81
N GLN A 62 6.59 2.99 13.64
CA GLN A 62 5.40 2.37 14.22
C GLN A 62 4.82 1.33 13.25
N VAL A 63 5.49 0.18 13.16
CA VAL A 63 5.14 -0.91 12.24
C VAL A 63 4.54 -2.10 13.00
N HIS A 64 3.39 -2.57 12.53
CA HIS A 64 2.71 -3.75 13.05
C HIS A 64 2.92 -4.94 12.13
N LEU A 65 3.48 -6.02 12.65
CA LEU A 65 3.56 -7.30 11.96
C LEU A 65 2.43 -8.22 12.40
N LYS A 66 1.62 -8.68 11.45
CA LYS A 66 0.59 -9.69 11.70
C LYS A 66 1.21 -11.08 11.67
N GLN A 67 0.71 -11.96 12.55
CA GLN A 67 1.11 -13.36 12.58
C GLN A 67 0.90 -14.03 11.21
N ILE A 68 1.87 -14.86 10.82
CA ILE A 68 1.85 -15.63 9.59
C ILE A 68 0.55 -16.43 9.48
N GLY A 69 -0.06 -16.42 8.30
CA GLY A 69 -1.28 -17.19 8.05
C GLY A 69 -1.78 -17.09 6.61
N ARG A 70 -2.63 -18.06 6.24
CA ARG A 70 -3.18 -18.20 4.88
C ARG A 70 -3.92 -16.96 4.38
N LYS A 71 -4.59 -16.23 5.29
CA LYS A 71 -5.32 -15.01 4.94
C LYS A 71 -4.42 -13.92 4.34
N TRP A 72 -3.18 -13.80 4.82
CA TRP A 72 -2.23 -12.81 4.29
C TRP A 72 -1.67 -13.26 2.94
N HIS A 73 -1.45 -14.56 2.77
CA HIS A 73 -1.06 -15.12 1.47
C HIS A 73 -2.16 -14.88 0.42
N ILE A 74 -3.42 -15.12 0.75
CA ILE A 74 -4.56 -14.78 -0.13
C ILE A 74 -4.55 -13.28 -0.46
N GLY A 75 -4.35 -12.41 0.53
CA GLY A 75 -4.25 -10.97 0.33
C GLY A 75 -3.12 -10.57 -0.63
N LYS A 76 -1.93 -11.18 -0.48
CA LYS A 76 -0.79 -11.01 -1.37
C LYS A 76 -1.14 -11.43 -2.80
N VAL A 77 -1.71 -12.62 -3.00
CA VAL A 77 -2.11 -13.12 -4.33
C VAL A 77 -3.16 -12.21 -4.97
N LEU A 78 -4.13 -11.70 -4.20
CA LEU A 78 -5.09 -10.72 -4.69
C LEU A 78 -4.43 -9.40 -5.10
N PHE A 79 -3.45 -8.92 -4.33
CA PHE A 79 -2.64 -7.75 -4.68
C PHE A 79 -1.86 -7.97 -5.98
N GLU A 80 -1.21 -9.11 -6.16
CA GLU A 80 -0.49 -9.46 -7.40
C GLU A 80 -1.45 -9.47 -8.61
N LYS A 81 -2.63 -10.09 -8.45
CA LYS A 81 -3.67 -10.10 -9.49
C LYS A 81 -4.16 -8.69 -9.84
N TRP A 82 -4.36 -7.83 -8.83
CA TRP A 82 -4.70 -6.43 -9.05
C TRP A 82 -3.60 -5.68 -9.81
N TRP A 83 -2.37 -5.77 -9.31
CA TRP A 83 -1.20 -5.05 -9.83
C TRP A 83 -0.99 -5.36 -11.31
N LEU A 84 -1.00 -6.65 -11.66
CA LEU A 84 -0.76 -7.16 -13.02
C LEU A 84 -1.98 -7.14 -13.94
N SER A 85 -3.19 -6.84 -13.42
CA SER A 85 -4.37 -6.73 -14.27
C SER A 85 -4.29 -5.48 -15.17
N PRO A 86 -4.67 -5.58 -16.45
CA PRO A 86 -4.80 -4.42 -17.33
C PRO A 86 -5.88 -3.47 -16.82
N ILE A 87 -5.80 -2.19 -17.23
CA ILE A 87 -6.83 -1.20 -16.90
C ILE A 87 -8.18 -1.68 -17.42
N GLY A 88 -9.19 -1.71 -16.55
CA GLY A 88 -10.54 -2.19 -16.88
C GLY A 88 -11.28 -2.76 -15.68
N LEU A 89 -12.41 -3.42 -15.96
CA LEU A 89 -13.34 -3.94 -14.95
C LEU A 89 -12.66 -4.91 -13.98
N LYS A 90 -11.79 -5.79 -14.47
CA LYS A 90 -11.07 -6.77 -13.65
C LYS A 90 -10.14 -6.11 -12.62
N LYS A 91 -9.40 -5.07 -13.02
CA LYS A 91 -8.53 -4.31 -12.10
C LYS A 91 -9.36 -3.53 -11.09
N ALA A 92 -10.45 -2.90 -11.52
CA ALA A 92 -11.37 -2.20 -10.62
C ALA A 92 -12.00 -3.15 -9.59
N PHE A 93 -12.41 -4.35 -10.02
CA PHE A 93 -12.93 -5.39 -9.13
C PHE A 93 -11.93 -5.77 -8.04
N TYR A 94 -10.69 -6.12 -8.39
CA TYR A 94 -9.69 -6.46 -7.38
C TYR A 94 -9.33 -5.28 -6.47
N LYS A 95 -9.28 -4.05 -7.01
CA LYS A 95 -9.05 -2.84 -6.21
C LYS A 95 -10.11 -2.70 -5.11
N ASN A 96 -11.38 -2.78 -5.50
CA ASN A 96 -12.50 -2.65 -4.58
C ASN A 96 -12.52 -3.78 -3.54
N LEU A 97 -12.23 -5.01 -3.97
CA LEU A 97 -12.14 -6.17 -3.08
C LEU A 97 -11.05 -5.98 -2.02
N LEU A 98 -9.85 -5.56 -2.42
CA LEU A 98 -8.73 -5.31 -1.51
C LEU A 98 -8.99 -4.13 -0.57
N GLN A 99 -9.51 -3.01 -1.08
CA GLN A 99 -9.79 -1.83 -0.26
C GLN A 99 -10.90 -2.09 0.77
N THR A 100 -11.97 -2.77 0.36
CA THR A 100 -13.08 -3.11 1.27
C THR A 100 -12.64 -4.16 2.28
N GLY A 101 -11.95 -5.20 1.83
CA GLY A 101 -11.39 -6.23 2.71
C GLY A 101 -10.42 -5.65 3.73
N GLY A 102 -9.50 -4.77 3.30
CA GLY A 102 -8.58 -4.04 4.16
C GLY A 102 -9.28 -3.21 5.22
N LYS A 103 -10.29 -2.42 4.83
CA LYS A 103 -11.10 -1.62 5.77
C LYS A 103 -11.81 -2.48 6.82
N LEU A 104 -12.41 -3.61 6.41
CA LEU A 104 -13.12 -4.52 7.33
C LEU A 104 -12.20 -5.16 8.38
N ILE A 105 -10.94 -5.41 8.01
CA ILE A 105 -9.94 -5.97 8.93
C ILE A 105 -9.11 -4.91 9.67
N GLY A 106 -9.48 -3.63 9.53
CA GLY A 106 -8.82 -2.51 10.21
C GLY A 106 -7.44 -2.16 9.66
N ILE A 107 -7.19 -2.46 8.38
CA ILE A 107 -5.91 -2.17 7.71
C ILE A 107 -6.15 -1.10 6.63
N PRO A 108 -5.56 0.10 6.76
CA PRO A 108 -5.71 1.16 5.78
C PRO A 108 -4.83 0.88 4.55
N ILE A 109 -5.38 0.16 3.56
CA ILE A 109 -4.69 -0.08 2.29
C ILE A 109 -5.01 1.03 1.29
N LYS A 110 -3.97 1.70 0.80
CA LYS A 110 -4.05 2.64 -0.32
C LYS A 110 -3.50 1.97 -1.59
N LEU A 111 -4.32 1.98 -2.65
CA LEU A 111 -4.14 1.38 -3.97
C LEU A 111 -4.66 2.35 -5.04
#